data_AF-A0A3B5KRA2-F1
#
_entry.id   AF-A0A3B5KRA2-F1
#
_cell.length_a   1.000
_cell.length_b   1.000
_cell.length_c   1.000
_cell.angle_alpha   90.00
_cell.angle_beta   90.00
_cell.angle_gamma   90.00
#
_symmetry.space_group_name_H-M   'P 1'
#
loop_
_entity.id
_entity.type
_entity.pdbx_description
1 polymer ?
#
loop_
_entity_poly.entity_id
_entity_poly.type
_entity_poly.pdbx_seq_one_letter_code
_entity_poly.pdbx_strand_id
1 'polypeptide(L)'
;GLNEKCEVPTDPAYPVCAEKVEFLRARWQSDPCYAFYRVDGSTCSILVYLSQVEDFCPTQPGRNHTAASWRHKTPSYTKQAFLRDSLSPLYEVISSSSSPAVKFIRSRVERMSESWIWAGRGMKPNRNKTVSPQMKVLLHLGALAGDVGQRFEAMVDRGGPLGELVQWADLSACLTILGHNLTFSTSKHFFNKSGSCPIQRPLTFDLIYTDYHGLAHLRRAMGLAFQHYQCRFRILDSFGTEPAFNLASYAHLHGYKTLWGSWGLQPLQYMTMFPHTPDNSFLGFVGEDAVKTSDEFKPEIYKKDNIAVVYGKQEYMWQGKSDYLEVISQELEIHGTVYQPSGRASSLPGFVKNHGLLSQENFLQLLRRAKVFVGLGFPYEGPAPVEAVALGCMFLQPRFDPPHSSHNDVFYKGKPTTRQITSQHPYSERFVGKPFVWTVDMNNRTDIREAVESILKTKVKPFTPPEFTCLGMLERMRRYVTHQNFCGNSTAVWEPEPVLRVLLGPLGQSCVDVCQRSALTCDPALFHQILKNFCLFLRIGLGCSSMVQEVNHLFPSYSPWGRLCGLQQEPLLFSCAGSDSSHRRLCPCRSHRE
;
A
#
# COMPACT_ATOMS: atom_id res chain seq x y z
N GLY A 1 -5.94 44.59 5.22
CA GLY A 1 -5.90 45.95 4.65
C GLY A 1 -4.55 46.16 4.00
N LEU A 2 -4.53 46.83 2.84
CA LEU A 2 -3.41 46.93 1.88
C LEU A 2 -2.30 47.94 2.25
N ASN A 3 -1.91 48.07 3.53
CA ASN A 3 -0.88 49.04 3.95
C ASN A 3 0.05 48.58 5.09
N GLU A 4 0.31 47.28 5.25
CA GLU A 4 1.41 46.82 6.10
C GLU A 4 2.72 46.72 5.29
N LYS A 5 3.69 47.59 5.59
CA LYS A 5 5.09 47.38 5.16
C LYS A 5 5.63 46.17 5.91
N CYS A 6 5.87 45.05 5.22
CA CYS A 6 6.56 43.93 5.83
C CYS A 6 8.03 44.27 6.05
N GLU A 7 8.48 44.15 7.29
CA GLU A 7 9.89 44.24 7.63
C GLU A 7 10.55 42.87 7.49
N VAL A 8 11.82 42.88 7.07
CA VAL A 8 12.62 41.67 6.93
C VAL A 8 13.03 41.22 8.33
N PRO A 9 12.65 40.00 8.77
CA PRO A 9 12.95 39.55 10.12
C PRO A 9 14.45 39.31 10.28
N THR A 10 14.97 39.68 11.45
CA THR A 10 16.33 39.33 11.87
C THR A 10 16.23 38.19 12.86
N ASP A 11 16.18 36.95 12.35
CA ASP A 11 16.05 35.75 13.16
C ASP A 11 17.33 34.89 13.02
N PRO A 12 18.08 34.65 14.11
CA PRO A 12 19.26 33.79 14.09
C PRO A 12 19.00 32.37 13.58
N ALA A 13 17.77 31.85 13.68
CA ALA A 13 17.39 30.55 13.14
C ALA A 13 17.27 30.54 11.60
N TYR A 14 17.13 31.73 10.98
CA TYR A 14 17.01 31.93 9.54
C TYR A 14 18.07 32.94 9.03
N PRO A 15 19.38 32.61 9.15
CA PRO A 15 20.47 33.56 8.94
C PRO A 15 20.56 34.08 7.50
N VAL A 16 19.99 33.35 6.54
CA VAL A 16 20.00 33.70 5.10
C VAL A 16 18.74 34.43 4.65
N CYS A 17 17.76 34.68 5.55
CA CYS A 17 16.49 35.31 5.18
C CYS A 17 16.71 36.66 4.50
N ALA A 18 17.48 37.55 5.13
CA ALA A 18 17.72 38.89 4.62
C ALA A 18 18.43 38.87 3.25
N GLU A 19 19.46 38.04 3.10
CA GLU A 19 20.20 37.88 1.84
C GLU A 19 19.27 37.39 0.71
N LYS A 20 18.41 36.39 1.01
CA LYS A 20 17.44 35.85 0.05
C LYS A 20 16.36 36.87 -0.33
N VAL A 21 15.93 37.72 0.60
CA VAL A 21 15.00 38.82 0.30
C VAL A 21 15.62 39.81 -0.67
N GLU A 22 16.86 40.24 -0.44
CA GLU A 22 17.56 41.16 -1.34
C GLU A 22 17.79 40.53 -2.72
N PHE A 23 18.18 39.25 -2.75
CA PHE A 23 18.29 38.51 -4.01
C PHE A 23 17.00 38.55 -4.81
N LEU A 24 15.86 38.26 -4.18
CA LEU A 24 14.56 38.25 -4.87
C LEU A 24 14.10 39.65 -5.24
N ARG A 25 14.37 40.69 -4.45
CA ARG A 25 14.07 42.08 -4.87
C ARG A 25 14.74 42.42 -6.19
N ALA A 26 16.01 42.02 -6.36
CA ALA A 26 16.77 42.30 -7.57
C ALA A 26 16.45 41.34 -8.72
N ARG A 27 16.07 40.08 -8.43
CA ARG A 27 16.06 39.00 -9.43
C ARG A 27 14.79 38.17 -9.47
N TRP A 28 13.69 38.55 -8.83
CA TRP A 28 12.45 37.77 -8.89
C TRP A 28 11.90 37.61 -10.33
N GLN A 29 12.25 38.49 -11.26
CA GLN A 29 11.86 38.35 -12.68
C GLN A 29 12.78 37.42 -13.48
N SER A 30 13.90 36.99 -12.90
CA SER A 30 14.89 36.13 -13.58
C SER A 30 14.37 34.73 -13.88
N ASP A 31 13.34 34.28 -13.15
CA ASP A 31 12.67 33.00 -13.38
C ASP A 31 11.15 33.19 -13.23
N PRO A 32 10.33 32.79 -14.22
CA PRO A 32 8.87 32.90 -14.14
C PRO A 32 8.25 32.13 -12.95
N CYS A 33 9.01 31.21 -12.32
CA CYS A 33 8.56 30.48 -11.13
C CYS A 33 8.21 31.40 -9.94
N TYR A 34 8.91 32.52 -9.76
CA TYR A 34 8.62 33.43 -8.64
C TYR A 34 7.25 34.10 -8.80
N ALA A 35 6.93 34.54 -10.02
CA ALA A 35 5.60 35.07 -10.35
C ALA A 35 4.51 34.00 -10.17
N PHE A 36 4.80 32.73 -10.46
CA PHE A 36 3.89 31.62 -10.16
C PHE A 36 3.56 31.55 -8.65
N TYR A 37 4.54 31.76 -7.77
CA TYR A 37 4.29 31.86 -6.33
C TYR A 37 3.79 33.22 -5.85
N ARG A 38 3.36 34.11 -6.77
CA ARG A 38 2.89 35.49 -6.51
C ARG A 38 3.93 36.41 -5.92
N VAL A 39 5.21 36.14 -6.16
CA VAL A 39 6.24 37.15 -5.95
C VAL A 39 6.01 38.23 -7.00
N ASP A 40 5.73 39.44 -6.53
CA ASP A 40 5.46 40.64 -7.35
C ASP A 40 6.55 41.71 -7.18
N GLY A 41 7.64 41.37 -6.48
CA GLY A 41 8.74 42.26 -6.14
C GLY A 41 8.57 43.01 -4.81
N SER A 42 7.39 42.98 -4.20
CA SER A 42 7.20 43.56 -2.86
C SER A 42 7.88 42.71 -1.77
N THR A 43 8.41 43.36 -0.73
CA THR A 43 9.01 42.66 0.43
C THR A 43 8.04 41.65 1.05
N CYS A 44 6.75 41.99 1.10
CA CYS A 44 5.73 41.09 1.65
C CYS A 44 5.55 39.81 0.82
N SER A 45 5.45 39.91 -0.50
CA SER A 45 5.29 38.72 -1.34
C SER A 45 6.54 37.83 -1.31
N ILE A 46 7.72 38.45 -1.27
CA ILE A 46 9.01 37.76 -1.12
C ILE A 46 9.12 37.03 0.22
N LEU A 47 8.76 37.66 1.34
CA LEU A 47 8.79 37.02 2.66
C LEU A 47 7.78 35.88 2.77
N VAL A 48 6.60 36.01 2.16
CA VAL A 48 5.63 34.91 2.07
C VAL A 48 6.21 33.74 1.27
N TYR A 49 6.85 34.00 0.13
CA TYR A 49 7.51 32.96 -0.66
C TYR A 49 8.62 32.26 0.14
N LEU A 50 9.55 33.02 0.71
CA LEU A 50 10.70 32.46 1.40
C LEU A 50 10.31 31.71 2.68
N SER A 51 9.24 32.10 3.36
CA SER A 51 8.77 31.38 4.56
C SER A 51 7.89 30.16 4.27
N GLN A 52 7.07 30.21 3.21
CA GLN A 52 6.06 29.16 2.95
C GLN A 52 6.46 28.18 1.83
N VAL A 53 7.44 28.55 0.99
CA VAL A 53 7.83 27.77 -0.20
C VAL A 53 9.27 27.29 -0.16
N GLU A 54 10.19 28.07 0.41
CA GLU A 54 11.62 27.69 0.47
C GLU A 54 12.20 27.50 1.87
N ASP A 55 11.49 27.85 2.94
CA ASP A 55 11.93 27.77 4.35
C ASP A 55 13.19 28.59 4.68
N PHE A 56 13.41 29.70 3.98
CA PHE A 56 14.54 30.60 4.24
C PHE A 56 14.20 31.75 5.18
N CYS A 57 12.94 31.93 5.57
CA CYS A 57 12.49 32.98 6.48
C CYS A 57 11.45 32.46 7.48
N PRO A 58 11.33 33.05 8.69
CA PRO A 58 10.30 32.67 9.65
C PRO A 58 8.90 33.02 9.17
N THR A 59 7.89 32.28 9.63
CA THR A 59 6.49 32.53 9.30
C THR A 59 5.94 33.73 10.08
N GLN A 60 5.24 34.65 9.41
CA GLN A 60 4.72 35.88 10.04
C GLN A 60 3.45 35.62 10.88
N PRO A 61 3.40 36.02 12.18
CA PRO A 61 2.20 35.93 13.02
C PRO A 61 1.16 37.00 12.64
N GLY A 62 -0.13 36.65 12.70
CA GLY A 62 -1.24 37.62 12.63
C GLY A 62 -1.84 37.92 11.25
N ARG A 63 -1.26 37.44 10.16
CA ARG A 63 -1.97 37.43 8.86
C ARG A 63 -2.95 36.27 8.85
N ASN A 64 -4.25 36.55 8.69
CA ASN A 64 -5.22 35.54 8.28
C ASN A 64 -4.76 35.01 6.92
N HIS A 65 -4.01 33.93 6.96
CA HIS A 65 -3.42 33.28 5.79
C HIS A 65 -4.55 32.66 4.99
N THR A 66 -5.27 33.46 4.19
CA THR A 66 -6.06 32.94 3.09
C THR A 66 -5.11 32.07 2.28
N ALA A 67 -5.30 30.75 2.40
CA ALA A 67 -4.67 29.72 1.61
C ALA A 67 -4.36 30.27 0.22
N ALA A 68 -3.07 30.40 -0.12
CA ALA A 68 -2.62 30.96 -1.41
C ALA A 68 -3.55 30.46 -2.52
N SER A 69 -4.18 31.34 -3.30
CA SER A 69 -5.34 30.97 -4.13
C SER A 69 -5.05 29.94 -5.25
N TRP A 70 -3.78 29.49 -5.38
CA TRP A 70 -3.40 28.31 -6.15
C TRP A 70 -3.84 26.98 -5.49
N ARG A 71 -4.18 26.98 -4.19
CA ARG A 71 -4.52 25.78 -3.43
C ARG A 71 -5.70 25.01 -4.02
N HIS A 72 -6.63 25.69 -4.70
CA HIS A 72 -7.78 25.03 -5.34
C HIS A 72 -8.27 25.79 -6.57
N LYS A 73 -7.46 25.89 -7.64
CA LYS A 73 -8.12 25.90 -8.95
C LYS A 73 -8.60 24.47 -9.18
N THR A 74 -9.86 24.22 -8.86
CA THR A 74 -10.56 23.00 -9.25
C THR A 74 -10.24 22.79 -10.73
N PRO A 75 -9.61 21.67 -11.12
CA PRO A 75 -9.33 21.44 -12.52
C PRO A 75 -10.65 21.52 -13.27
N SER A 76 -10.71 22.35 -14.32
CA SER A 76 -11.87 22.37 -15.20
C SER A 76 -11.82 21.06 -15.99
N TYR A 77 -12.48 20.03 -15.46
CA TYR A 77 -12.56 18.72 -16.07
C TYR A 77 -13.54 18.80 -17.24
N THR A 78 -13.01 19.09 -18.42
CA THR A 78 -13.81 19.09 -19.66
C THR A 78 -14.00 17.69 -20.22
N LYS A 79 -13.17 16.72 -19.81
CA LYS A 79 -13.18 15.33 -20.28
C LYS A 79 -13.76 14.39 -19.23
N GLN A 80 -14.64 13.52 -19.70
CA GLN A 80 -15.26 12.45 -18.91
C GLN A 80 -14.44 11.15 -19.05
N ALA A 81 -14.38 10.37 -17.98
CA ALA A 81 -13.79 9.03 -17.99
C ALA A 81 -14.82 8.03 -18.52
N PHE A 82 -14.44 7.29 -19.56
CA PHE A 82 -15.21 6.18 -20.11
C PHE A 82 -14.41 4.90 -20.00
N LEU A 83 -15.11 3.79 -19.77
CA LEU A 83 -14.50 2.47 -19.78
C LEU A 83 -13.84 2.22 -21.15
N ARG A 84 -12.57 1.84 -21.13
CA ARG A 84 -11.83 1.45 -22.33
C ARG A 84 -11.96 -0.03 -22.57
N ASP A 85 -12.07 -0.40 -23.84
CA ASP A 85 -12.06 -1.77 -24.35
C ASP A 85 -10.68 -2.18 -24.89
N SER A 86 -9.66 -1.36 -24.66
CA SER A 86 -8.28 -1.60 -25.07
C SER A 86 -7.27 -1.01 -24.08
N LEU A 87 -6.13 -1.69 -23.96
CA LEU A 87 -4.95 -1.27 -23.20
C LEU A 87 -3.88 -0.59 -24.08
N SER A 88 -4.13 -0.37 -25.37
CA SER A 88 -3.17 0.30 -26.28
C SER A 88 -2.56 1.60 -25.72
N PRO A 89 -3.34 2.51 -25.10
CA PRO A 89 -2.76 3.73 -24.52
C PRO A 89 -1.72 3.45 -23.43
N LEU A 90 -1.86 2.36 -22.68
CA LEU A 90 -0.87 1.96 -21.69
C LEU A 90 0.40 1.43 -22.34
N TYR A 91 0.27 0.63 -23.41
CA TYR A 91 1.42 0.10 -24.14
C TYR A 91 2.31 1.20 -24.71
N GLU A 92 1.71 2.28 -25.21
CA GLU A 92 2.41 3.47 -25.69
C GLU A 92 3.20 4.14 -24.55
N VAL A 93 2.56 4.33 -23.39
CA VAL A 93 3.17 4.99 -22.23
C VAL A 93 4.34 4.19 -21.64
N ILE A 94 4.27 2.85 -21.64
CA ILE A 94 5.34 1.98 -21.14
C ILE A 94 6.39 1.62 -22.22
N SER A 95 6.22 2.08 -23.47
CA SER A 95 7.08 1.68 -24.61
C SER A 95 8.49 2.22 -24.61
N SER A 96 8.73 3.29 -23.87
CA SER A 96 9.98 4.03 -23.89
C SER A 96 11.11 3.39 -23.08
N SER A 97 10.83 2.37 -22.26
CA SER A 97 11.83 1.74 -21.38
C SER A 97 12.12 0.29 -21.78
N SER A 98 13.40 -0.04 -21.95
CA SER A 98 13.90 -1.39 -22.22
C SER A 98 14.29 -2.17 -20.95
N SER A 99 14.04 -1.61 -19.76
CA SER A 99 14.42 -2.22 -18.48
C SER A 99 13.72 -3.57 -18.25
N PRO A 100 14.39 -4.55 -17.59
CA PRO A 100 13.78 -5.84 -17.25
C PRO A 100 12.48 -5.71 -16.45
N ALA A 101 12.42 -4.75 -15.51
CA ALA A 101 11.25 -4.50 -14.69
C ALA A 101 10.05 -3.97 -15.52
N VAL A 102 10.28 -3.02 -16.43
CA VAL A 102 9.19 -2.52 -17.31
C VAL A 102 8.78 -3.57 -18.33
N LYS A 103 9.72 -4.39 -18.83
CA LYS A 103 9.39 -5.57 -19.67
C LYS A 103 8.49 -6.56 -18.93
N PHE A 104 8.78 -6.83 -17.65
CA PHE A 104 7.92 -7.68 -16.82
C PHE A 104 6.51 -7.10 -16.69
N ILE A 105 6.40 -5.80 -16.36
CA ILE A 105 5.11 -5.10 -16.27
C ILE A 105 4.34 -5.22 -17.58
N ARG A 106 4.97 -4.86 -18.72
CA ARG A 106 4.36 -4.95 -20.05
C ARG A 106 3.88 -6.36 -20.36
N SER A 107 4.75 -7.36 -20.21
CA SER A 107 4.43 -8.76 -20.52
C SER A 107 3.24 -9.27 -19.71
N ARG A 108 3.14 -8.87 -18.44
CA ARG A 108 1.99 -9.22 -17.59
C ARG A 108 0.70 -8.54 -18.08
N VAL A 109 0.74 -7.24 -18.35
CA VAL A 109 -0.41 -6.48 -18.85
C VAL A 109 -0.92 -7.07 -20.18
N GLU A 110 -0.02 -7.39 -21.10
CA GLU A 110 -0.36 -8.01 -22.39
C GLU A 110 -1.04 -9.37 -22.20
N ARG A 111 -0.47 -10.24 -21.35
CA ARG A 111 -1.02 -11.59 -21.08
C ARG A 111 -2.42 -11.54 -20.45
N MET A 112 -2.68 -10.56 -19.59
CA MET A 112 -3.96 -10.41 -18.87
C MET A 112 -4.94 -9.46 -19.56
N SER A 113 -4.62 -8.98 -20.78
CA SER A 113 -5.38 -7.93 -21.46
C SER A 113 -6.85 -8.30 -21.70
N GLU A 114 -7.13 -9.51 -22.17
CA GLU A 114 -8.49 -9.99 -22.39
C GLU A 114 -9.31 -10.02 -21.10
N SER A 115 -8.73 -10.51 -20.01
CA SER A 115 -9.39 -10.57 -18.69
C SER A 115 -9.73 -9.18 -18.17
N TRP A 116 -8.83 -8.20 -18.33
CA TRP A 116 -9.07 -6.81 -17.96
C TRP A 116 -10.19 -6.17 -18.79
N ILE A 117 -10.17 -6.36 -20.10
CA ILE A 117 -11.19 -5.82 -21.02
C ILE A 117 -12.56 -6.44 -20.72
N TRP A 118 -12.60 -7.75 -20.52
CA TRP A 118 -13.81 -8.48 -20.18
C TRP A 118 -14.40 -7.99 -18.86
N ALA A 119 -13.58 -7.88 -17.81
CA ALA A 119 -14.03 -7.37 -16.51
C ALA A 119 -14.50 -5.92 -16.61
N GLY A 120 -13.82 -5.08 -17.40
CA GLY A 120 -14.24 -3.72 -17.73
C GLY A 120 -15.65 -3.67 -18.34
N ARG A 121 -15.93 -4.52 -19.34
CA ARG A 121 -17.25 -4.64 -19.97
C ARG A 121 -18.33 -5.14 -19.00
N GLY A 122 -17.96 -6.00 -18.05
CA GLY A 122 -18.84 -6.56 -17.03
C GLY A 122 -19.17 -5.61 -15.87
N MET A 123 -18.49 -4.46 -15.76
CA MET A 123 -18.73 -3.52 -14.66
C MET A 123 -20.14 -2.94 -14.72
N LYS A 124 -20.85 -2.99 -13.58
CA LYS A 124 -22.17 -2.35 -13.47
C LYS A 124 -22.08 -0.84 -13.75
N PRO A 125 -23.08 -0.26 -14.42
CA PRO A 125 -23.17 1.19 -14.62
C PRO A 125 -23.28 1.89 -13.27
N ASN A 126 -22.77 3.12 -13.21
CA ASN A 126 -22.79 3.91 -11.98
C ASN A 126 -24.25 4.18 -11.56
N ARG A 127 -24.63 3.79 -10.33
CA ARG A 127 -26.01 3.96 -9.82
C ARG A 127 -26.44 5.43 -9.82
N ASN A 128 -25.49 6.31 -9.53
CA ASN A 128 -25.64 7.74 -9.76
C ASN A 128 -25.10 8.04 -11.16
N LYS A 129 -25.95 8.50 -12.09
CA LYS A 129 -25.57 8.94 -13.46
C LYS A 129 -24.53 10.10 -13.50
N THR A 130 -23.88 10.40 -12.37
CA THR A 130 -22.74 11.30 -12.29
C THR A 130 -21.56 10.70 -13.05
N VAL A 131 -21.23 11.36 -14.16
CA VAL A 131 -20.07 10.99 -14.97
C VAL A 131 -18.79 11.36 -14.21
N SER A 132 -17.88 10.40 -14.08
CA SER A 132 -16.60 10.64 -13.41
C SER A 132 -15.66 11.42 -14.32
N PRO A 133 -14.95 12.45 -13.82
CA PRO A 133 -13.98 13.17 -14.63
C PRO A 133 -12.79 12.27 -15.00
N GLN A 134 -12.24 12.46 -16.20
CA GLN A 134 -11.00 11.82 -16.60
C GLN A 134 -9.83 12.46 -15.86
N MET A 135 -9.30 11.75 -14.86
CA MET A 135 -8.09 12.14 -14.13
C MET A 135 -6.82 12.00 -14.98
N LYS A 136 -5.88 12.93 -14.79
CA LYS A 136 -4.46 12.81 -15.17
C LYS A 136 -3.68 12.19 -14.02
N VAL A 137 -3.13 11.01 -14.23
CA VAL A 137 -2.50 10.21 -13.19
C VAL A 137 -1.02 9.98 -13.51
N LEU A 138 -0.15 10.31 -12.56
CA LEU A 138 1.26 9.94 -12.63
C LEU A 138 1.48 8.62 -11.89
N LEU A 139 2.14 7.68 -12.55
CA LEU A 139 2.70 6.47 -11.96
C LEU A 139 4.23 6.67 -11.88
N HIS A 140 4.74 7.01 -10.69
CA HIS A 140 6.17 7.21 -10.47
C HIS A 140 6.77 6.07 -9.64
N LEU A 141 7.46 5.16 -10.32
CA LEU A 141 8.06 3.97 -9.73
C LEU A 141 9.47 4.32 -9.23
N GLY A 142 9.55 4.89 -8.04
CA GLY A 142 10.80 5.38 -7.47
C GLY A 142 11.81 4.26 -7.17
N ALA A 143 11.33 3.07 -6.83
CA ALA A 143 12.18 1.90 -6.62
C ALA A 143 12.92 1.47 -7.90
N LEU A 144 12.41 1.84 -9.08
CA LEU A 144 13.05 1.60 -10.37
C LEU A 144 13.91 2.78 -10.86
N ALA A 145 14.05 3.84 -10.07
CA ALA A 145 14.76 5.05 -10.48
C ALA A 145 16.18 5.13 -9.94
N GLY A 146 17.14 5.47 -10.81
CA GLY A 146 18.58 5.61 -10.52
C GLY A 146 19.22 4.38 -9.86
N ASP A 147 20.19 4.57 -8.97
CA ASP A 147 21.02 3.48 -8.42
C ASP A 147 20.24 2.38 -7.67
N VAL A 148 19.12 2.73 -7.01
CA VAL A 148 18.23 1.75 -6.38
C VAL A 148 17.56 0.90 -7.47
N GLY A 149 17.10 1.54 -8.54
CA GLY A 149 16.55 0.86 -9.72
C GLY A 149 17.53 -0.09 -10.37
N GLN A 150 18.79 0.29 -10.53
CA GLN A 150 19.82 -0.60 -11.09
C GLN A 150 20.01 -1.88 -10.26
N ARG A 151 20.00 -1.76 -8.94
CA ARG A 151 20.06 -2.93 -8.03
C ARG A 151 18.80 -3.79 -8.14
N PHE A 152 17.64 -3.16 -8.20
CA PHE A 152 16.37 -3.85 -8.37
C PHE A 152 16.33 -4.63 -9.69
N GLU A 153 16.69 -3.98 -10.80
CA GLU A 153 16.77 -4.60 -12.13
C GLU A 153 17.71 -5.80 -12.16
N ALA A 154 18.89 -5.70 -11.54
CA ALA A 154 19.83 -6.81 -11.44
C ALA A 154 19.28 -8.02 -10.67
N MET A 155 18.32 -7.80 -9.76
CA MET A 155 17.65 -8.87 -9.01
C MET A 155 16.51 -9.52 -9.80
N VAL A 156 15.83 -8.79 -10.70
CA VAL A 156 14.71 -9.33 -11.50
C VAL A 156 15.13 -10.60 -12.26
N ASP A 157 16.28 -10.55 -12.95
CA ASP A 157 16.81 -11.67 -13.73
C ASP A 157 17.34 -12.85 -12.88
N ARG A 158 17.39 -12.69 -11.55
CA ARG A 158 17.90 -13.67 -10.59
C ARG A 158 16.83 -14.19 -9.62
N GLY A 159 15.55 -14.02 -9.97
CA GLY A 159 14.44 -14.45 -9.12
C GLY A 159 14.22 -13.53 -7.92
N GLY A 160 14.50 -12.24 -8.08
CA GLY A 160 14.28 -11.18 -7.10
C GLY A 160 12.81 -10.93 -6.76
N PRO A 161 12.52 -9.92 -5.92
CA PRO A 161 11.16 -9.57 -5.54
C PRO A 161 10.40 -9.03 -6.76
N LEU A 162 9.31 -9.72 -7.14
CA LEU A 162 8.46 -9.33 -8.28
C LEU A 162 7.05 -8.90 -7.85
N GLY A 163 6.73 -9.00 -6.55
CA GLY A 163 5.38 -8.71 -6.04
C GLY A 163 4.97 -7.26 -6.27
N GLU A 164 5.88 -6.33 -6.03
CA GLU A 164 5.67 -4.91 -6.28
C GLU A 164 5.43 -4.62 -7.77
N LEU A 165 6.14 -5.31 -8.68
CA LEU A 165 5.94 -5.16 -10.13
C LEU A 165 4.57 -5.68 -10.57
N VAL A 166 4.07 -6.77 -9.95
CA VAL A 166 2.72 -7.27 -10.17
C VAL A 166 1.68 -6.21 -9.79
N GLN A 167 1.80 -5.61 -8.61
CA GLN A 167 0.89 -4.54 -8.17
C GLN A 167 0.95 -3.30 -9.09
N TRP A 168 2.13 -2.89 -9.54
CA TRP A 168 2.29 -1.78 -10.49
C TRP A 168 1.65 -2.07 -11.86
N ALA A 169 1.83 -3.29 -12.38
CA ALA A 169 1.22 -3.72 -13.63
C ALA A 169 -0.30 -3.67 -13.54
N ASP A 170 -0.87 -4.26 -12.50
CA ASP A 170 -2.31 -4.40 -12.33
C ASP A 170 -2.98 -3.04 -12.05
N LEU A 171 -2.33 -2.17 -11.27
CA LEU A 171 -2.74 -0.78 -11.07
C LEU A 171 -2.81 -0.01 -12.40
N SER A 172 -1.76 -0.14 -13.22
CA SER A 172 -1.67 0.58 -14.50
C SER A 172 -2.74 0.12 -15.51
N ALA A 173 -2.97 -1.20 -15.61
CA ALA A 173 -4.04 -1.76 -16.43
C ALA A 173 -5.42 -1.32 -15.93
N CYS A 174 -5.66 -1.43 -14.63
CA CYS A 174 -6.93 -1.05 -14.01
C CYS A 174 -7.30 0.41 -14.27
N LEU A 175 -6.38 1.35 -14.02
CA LEU A 175 -6.64 2.78 -14.26
C LEU A 175 -6.82 3.11 -15.75
N THR A 176 -6.18 2.35 -16.64
CA THR A 176 -6.33 2.49 -18.10
C THR A 176 -7.73 2.07 -18.54
N ILE A 177 -8.21 0.91 -18.07
CA ILE A 177 -9.57 0.41 -18.33
C ILE A 177 -10.62 1.37 -17.76
N LEU A 178 -10.38 1.97 -16.59
CA LEU A 178 -11.27 2.97 -16.00
C LEU A 178 -11.31 4.31 -16.77
N GLY A 179 -10.48 4.48 -17.81
CA GLY A 179 -10.53 5.63 -18.70
C GLY A 179 -9.66 6.80 -18.30
N HIS A 180 -8.72 6.63 -17.37
CA HIS A 180 -7.84 7.70 -16.92
C HIS A 180 -6.64 7.92 -17.86
N ASN A 181 -6.06 9.12 -17.85
CA ASN A 181 -4.89 9.44 -18.65
C ASN A 181 -3.63 9.23 -17.82
N LEU A 182 -2.77 8.29 -18.21
CA LEU A 182 -1.61 7.89 -17.43
C LEU A 182 -0.33 8.51 -17.96
N THR A 183 0.57 8.84 -17.06
CA THR A 183 1.98 9.11 -17.34
C THR A 183 2.81 8.17 -16.49
N PHE A 184 3.73 7.44 -17.11
CA PHE A 184 4.59 6.47 -16.42
C PHE A 184 6.01 7.00 -16.35
N SER A 185 6.63 6.92 -15.18
CA SER A 185 7.97 7.45 -14.96
C SER A 185 8.79 6.57 -14.01
N THR A 186 9.97 6.18 -14.49
CA THR A 186 11.05 5.53 -13.70
C THR A 186 12.27 6.45 -13.55
N SER A 187 12.14 7.74 -13.89
CA SER A 187 13.28 8.68 -13.88
C SER A 187 13.31 9.54 -12.63
N LYS A 188 14.49 9.66 -12.00
CA LYS A 188 14.75 10.63 -10.91
C LYS A 188 14.62 12.09 -11.37
N HIS A 189 14.81 12.33 -12.67
CA HIS A 189 14.84 13.66 -13.30
C HIS A 189 13.48 14.13 -13.82
N PHE A 190 12.42 13.35 -13.56
CA PHE A 190 11.08 13.70 -14.03
C PHE A 190 10.61 15.09 -13.54
N PHE A 191 11.02 15.47 -12.33
CA PHE A 191 10.82 16.80 -11.77
C PHE A 191 12.15 17.57 -11.72
N ASN A 192 12.84 17.66 -12.86
CA ASN A 192 14.07 18.44 -12.93
C ASN A 192 13.82 19.85 -12.40
N LYS A 193 14.70 20.31 -11.50
CA LYS A 193 14.80 21.71 -11.07
C LYS A 193 15.31 22.52 -12.25
N SER A 194 14.37 22.87 -13.11
CA SER A 194 14.47 23.78 -14.24
C SER A 194 15.03 25.17 -14.01
N GLY A 195 15.37 25.57 -12.78
CA GLY A 195 15.46 27.00 -12.43
C GLY A 195 15.59 27.26 -10.94
N SER A 196 15.30 28.49 -10.52
CA SER A 196 15.67 28.99 -9.19
C SER A 196 14.69 28.62 -8.07
N CYS A 197 13.45 28.20 -8.39
CA CYS A 197 12.44 27.77 -7.42
C CYS A 197 12.27 26.23 -7.36
N PRO A 198 11.64 25.68 -6.29
CA PRO A 198 11.45 24.23 -6.14
C PRO A 198 10.61 23.55 -7.24
N ILE A 199 9.57 24.23 -7.76
CA ILE A 199 8.87 23.83 -8.99
C ILE A 199 8.64 25.06 -9.87
N GLN A 200 8.79 24.90 -11.19
CA GLN A 200 8.59 26.00 -12.14
C GLN A 200 7.16 26.13 -12.65
N ARG A 201 6.38 25.05 -12.58
CA ARG A 201 4.98 24.99 -13.02
C ARG A 201 4.20 24.06 -12.10
N PRO A 202 2.88 24.30 -11.90
CA PRO A 202 2.03 23.37 -11.17
C PRO A 202 2.13 21.96 -11.74
N LEU A 203 2.13 20.96 -10.86
CA LEU A 203 1.88 19.60 -11.29
C LEU A 203 0.50 19.51 -11.93
N THR A 204 0.48 19.00 -13.15
CA THR A 204 -0.74 18.83 -13.96
C THR A 204 -1.49 17.55 -13.62
N PHE A 205 -0.99 16.76 -12.66
CA PHE A 205 -1.55 15.49 -12.24
C PHE A 205 -2.57 15.66 -11.11
N ASP A 206 -3.73 15.03 -11.27
CA ASP A 206 -4.80 14.97 -10.28
C ASP A 206 -4.46 13.97 -9.17
N LEU A 207 -3.86 12.83 -9.56
CA LEU A 207 -3.40 11.78 -8.66
C LEU A 207 -1.97 11.36 -8.99
N ILE A 208 -1.19 11.04 -7.96
CA ILE A 208 0.19 10.58 -8.10
C ILE A 208 0.33 9.29 -7.29
N TYR A 209 0.47 8.18 -7.98
CA TYR A 209 0.82 6.90 -7.37
C TYR A 209 2.33 6.77 -7.36
N THR A 210 2.90 6.43 -6.21
CA THR A 210 4.35 6.28 -6.04
C THR A 210 4.68 5.31 -4.90
N ASP A 211 5.95 5.06 -4.67
CA ASP A 211 6.47 4.26 -3.55
C ASP A 211 7.31 5.14 -2.60
N TYR A 212 7.90 4.57 -1.55
CA TYR A 212 8.74 5.31 -0.61
C TYR A 212 9.94 6.00 -1.24
N HIS A 213 10.58 5.35 -2.22
CA HIS A 213 11.71 5.95 -2.92
C HIS A 213 11.25 7.13 -3.79
N GLY A 214 10.09 6.99 -4.43
CA GLY A 214 9.48 8.04 -5.23
C GLY A 214 9.02 9.22 -4.38
N LEU A 215 8.48 8.99 -3.18
CA LEU A 215 8.23 10.05 -2.20
C LEU A 215 9.49 10.83 -1.84
N ALA A 216 10.61 10.14 -1.62
CA ALA A 216 11.89 10.80 -1.35
C ALA A 216 12.37 11.63 -2.55
N HIS A 217 12.22 11.11 -3.78
CA HIS A 217 12.51 11.87 -5.00
C HIS A 217 11.63 13.12 -5.13
N LEU A 218 10.32 12.97 -4.92
CA LEU A 218 9.33 14.05 -4.96
C LEU A 218 9.65 15.12 -3.93
N ARG A 219 9.90 14.74 -2.66
CA ARG A 219 10.25 15.68 -1.59
C ARG A 219 11.53 16.45 -1.90
N ARG A 220 12.57 15.76 -2.40
CA ARG A 220 13.83 16.39 -2.78
C ARG A 220 13.66 17.37 -3.95
N ALA A 221 12.86 16.99 -4.95
CA ALA A 221 12.59 17.84 -6.10
C ALA A 221 11.76 19.07 -5.71
N MET A 222 10.68 18.88 -4.95
CA MET A 222 9.66 19.90 -4.69
C MET A 222 9.94 20.81 -3.48
N GLY A 223 10.87 20.47 -2.58
CA GLY A 223 11.08 21.27 -1.37
C GLY A 223 9.81 21.39 -0.52
N LEU A 224 9.50 22.57 0.04
CA LEU A 224 8.25 22.76 0.81
C LEU A 224 6.99 22.61 -0.04
N ALA A 225 7.07 22.82 -1.36
CA ALA A 225 5.93 22.64 -2.25
C ALA A 225 5.41 21.20 -2.23
N PHE A 226 6.21 20.23 -1.78
CA PHE A 226 5.78 18.86 -1.50
C PHE A 226 4.51 18.82 -0.62
N GLN A 227 4.46 19.63 0.44
CA GLN A 227 3.32 19.69 1.36
C GLN A 227 2.03 20.12 0.66
N HIS A 228 2.12 20.97 -0.37
CA HIS A 228 0.96 21.41 -1.15
C HIS A 228 0.35 20.30 -2.02
N TYR A 229 1.13 19.28 -2.37
CA TYR A 229 0.68 18.15 -3.20
C TYR A 229 0.41 16.87 -2.39
N GLN A 230 0.68 16.87 -1.08
CA GLN A 230 0.56 15.68 -0.23
C GLN A 230 -0.77 14.96 -0.39
N CYS A 231 -1.89 15.69 -0.48
CA CYS A 231 -3.22 15.10 -0.62
C CYS A 231 -3.45 14.29 -1.92
N ARG A 232 -2.60 14.49 -2.95
CA ARG A 232 -2.69 13.80 -4.25
C ARG A 232 -1.93 12.48 -4.27
N PHE A 233 -1.09 12.22 -3.27
CA PHE A 233 -0.23 11.03 -3.25
C PHE A 233 -1.03 9.78 -2.86
N ARG A 234 -0.68 8.66 -3.49
CA ARG A 234 -1.11 7.30 -3.15
C ARG A 234 0.14 6.43 -3.12
N ILE A 235 0.44 5.84 -1.97
CA ILE A 235 1.76 5.26 -1.69
C ILE A 235 1.65 3.75 -1.68
N LEU A 236 2.19 3.10 -2.69
CA LEU A 236 2.29 1.65 -2.73
C LEU A 236 3.29 1.22 -1.64
N ASP A 237 2.75 0.58 -0.61
CA ASP A 237 3.45 0.16 0.59
C ASP A 237 2.95 -1.23 0.98
N SER A 238 3.63 -2.26 0.47
CA SER A 238 3.19 -3.65 0.55
C SER A 238 2.78 -4.07 1.97
N PHE A 239 3.55 -3.69 2.99
CA PHE A 239 3.38 -4.13 4.37
C PHE A 239 2.61 -3.15 5.27
N GLY A 240 2.35 -1.95 4.77
CA GLY A 240 1.56 -0.93 5.46
C GLY A 240 2.34 -0.11 6.48
N THR A 241 1.69 0.99 6.90
CA THR A 241 2.23 2.01 7.79
C THR A 241 1.19 2.35 8.85
N GLU A 242 1.53 2.04 10.10
CA GLU A 242 0.67 2.37 11.24
C GLU A 242 0.83 3.85 11.64
N PRO A 243 -0.24 4.51 12.12
CA PRO A 243 -0.23 5.93 12.48
C PRO A 243 0.90 6.34 13.44
N ALA A 244 1.26 5.47 14.39
CA ALA A 244 2.34 5.69 15.34
C ALA A 244 3.71 5.92 14.69
N PHE A 245 3.95 5.37 13.49
CA PHE A 245 5.20 5.54 12.73
C PHE A 245 5.11 6.61 11.64
N ASN A 246 3.90 7.10 11.33
CA ASN A 246 3.65 8.05 10.25
C ASN A 246 3.95 9.50 10.67
N LEU A 247 3.55 9.89 11.89
CA LEU A 247 3.80 11.24 12.40
C LEU A 247 5.18 11.32 13.05
N ALA A 248 6.11 12.03 12.41
CA ALA A 248 7.53 12.04 12.80
C ALA A 248 7.79 12.47 14.25
N SER A 249 7.14 13.54 14.71
CA SER A 249 7.28 14.05 16.08
C SER A 249 6.80 13.03 17.11
N TYR A 250 5.65 12.39 16.84
CA TYR A 250 5.09 11.36 17.70
C TYR A 250 5.98 10.11 17.75
N ALA A 251 6.41 9.64 16.57
CA ALA A 251 7.26 8.46 16.44
C ALA A 251 8.58 8.63 17.19
N HIS A 252 9.22 9.80 17.05
CA HIS A 252 10.46 10.13 17.76
C HIS A 252 10.25 10.18 19.27
N LEU A 253 9.23 10.90 19.74
CA LEU A 253 8.95 11.08 21.18
C LEU A 253 8.63 9.76 21.89
N HIS A 254 7.93 8.84 21.20
CA HIS A 254 7.48 7.57 21.79
C HIS A 254 8.35 6.37 21.41
N GLY A 255 9.51 6.59 20.77
CA GLY A 255 10.47 5.53 20.46
C GLY A 255 10.06 4.57 19.33
N TYR A 256 9.10 4.95 18.48
CA TYR A 256 8.73 4.19 17.28
C TYR A 256 9.79 4.35 16.19
N LYS A 257 10.82 3.51 16.24
CA LYS A 257 11.93 3.50 15.27
C LYS A 257 11.46 2.96 13.92
N THR A 258 11.71 3.71 12.85
CA THR A 258 11.38 3.33 11.48
C THR A 258 12.44 3.82 10.50
N LEU A 259 12.66 3.05 9.44
CA LEU A 259 13.48 3.44 8.27
C LEU A 259 12.64 4.01 7.11
N TRP A 260 11.32 3.81 7.15
CA TRP A 260 10.43 4.06 6.00
C TRP A 260 9.33 5.10 6.27
N GLY A 261 8.73 5.11 7.46
CA GLY A 261 7.64 6.03 7.86
C GLY A 261 8.05 7.51 8.01
N SER A 262 7.35 8.24 8.89
CA SER A 262 7.59 9.67 9.19
C SER A 262 7.26 10.65 8.05
N TRP A 263 6.20 10.39 7.27
CA TRP A 263 5.80 11.27 6.17
C TRP A 263 4.65 12.23 6.50
N GLY A 264 3.91 12.00 7.59
CA GLY A 264 2.76 12.82 7.98
C GLY A 264 1.64 12.86 6.93
N LEU A 265 1.46 11.78 6.17
CA LEU A 265 0.36 11.64 5.21
C LEU A 265 -0.92 11.19 5.93
N GLN A 266 -2.08 11.34 5.29
CA GLN A 266 -3.29 10.67 5.80
C GLN A 266 -3.06 9.14 5.71
N PRO A 267 -3.24 8.34 6.79
CA PRO A 267 -2.92 6.91 6.77
C PRO A 267 -3.58 6.10 5.64
N LEU A 268 -4.78 6.51 5.21
CA LEU A 268 -5.47 5.90 4.08
C LEU A 268 -4.81 6.16 2.72
N GLN A 269 -3.79 7.03 2.63
CA GLN A 269 -3.00 7.24 1.40
C GLN A 269 -2.01 6.10 1.15
N TYR A 270 -1.62 5.34 2.17
CA TYR A 270 -0.82 4.14 2.01
C TYR A 270 -1.68 3.01 1.44
N MET A 271 -1.10 2.22 0.56
CA MET A 271 -1.78 1.25 -0.28
C MET A 271 -1.09 -0.11 -0.17
N THR A 272 -1.73 -1.05 0.53
CA THR A 272 -1.13 -2.34 0.91
C THR A 272 -1.33 -3.43 -0.14
N MET A 273 -0.46 -4.45 -0.08
CA MET A 273 -0.55 -5.65 -0.93
C MET A 273 -1.70 -6.56 -0.52
N PHE A 274 -2.00 -6.63 0.78
CA PHE A 274 -3.10 -7.42 1.35
C PHE A 274 -3.88 -6.55 2.36
N PRO A 275 -5.15 -6.89 2.68
CA PRO A 275 -5.97 -6.12 3.62
C PRO A 275 -5.60 -6.40 5.09
N HIS A 276 -4.32 -6.32 5.45
CA HIS A 276 -3.80 -6.62 6.79
C HIS A 276 -3.66 -5.39 7.70
N THR A 277 -3.69 -4.17 7.14
CA THR A 277 -3.53 -2.92 7.89
C THR A 277 -4.72 -2.00 7.61
N PRO A 278 -5.81 -2.05 8.42
CA PRO A 278 -7.04 -1.30 8.16
C PRO A 278 -6.87 0.22 8.30
N ASP A 279 -5.77 0.70 8.90
CA ASP A 279 -5.36 2.10 8.89
C ASP A 279 -5.00 2.61 7.49
N ASN A 280 -4.72 1.69 6.56
CA ASN A 280 -4.32 1.96 5.19
C ASN A 280 -5.41 1.50 4.20
N SER A 281 -5.27 1.92 2.93
CA SER A 281 -6.11 1.41 1.85
C SER A 281 -5.57 0.08 1.34
N PHE A 282 -6.45 -0.88 1.07
CA PHE A 282 -6.05 -2.12 0.41
C PHE A 282 -6.01 -1.90 -1.11
N LEU A 283 -4.82 -1.90 -1.72
CA LEU A 283 -4.70 -1.82 -3.18
C LEU A 283 -4.79 -3.20 -3.82
N GLY A 284 -4.06 -4.18 -3.29
CA GLY A 284 -4.05 -5.54 -3.82
C GLY A 284 -3.38 -5.68 -5.19
N PHE A 285 -3.73 -6.74 -5.88
CA PHE A 285 -3.31 -7.11 -7.23
C PHE A 285 -4.35 -8.09 -7.79
N VAL A 286 -4.10 -8.65 -8.97
CA VAL A 286 -4.98 -9.65 -9.59
C VAL A 286 -4.31 -11.02 -9.65
N GLY A 287 -4.99 -12.06 -9.18
CA GLY A 287 -4.60 -13.45 -9.42
C GLY A 287 -4.87 -13.84 -10.88
N GLU A 288 -3.93 -14.51 -11.54
CA GLU A 288 -4.16 -14.99 -12.90
C GLU A 288 -5.09 -16.21 -12.87
N ASP A 289 -6.35 -16.01 -13.28
CA ASP A 289 -7.39 -17.05 -13.22
C ASP A 289 -7.08 -18.25 -14.12
N ALA A 290 -7.44 -19.45 -13.64
CA ALA A 290 -7.32 -20.68 -14.43
C ALA A 290 -8.27 -20.72 -15.64
N VAL A 291 -9.41 -20.03 -15.56
CA VAL A 291 -10.49 -20.09 -16.54
C VAL A 291 -10.37 -18.89 -17.47
N LYS A 292 -9.87 -19.12 -18.69
CA LYS A 292 -10.14 -18.19 -19.79
C LYS A 292 -11.64 -18.25 -20.08
N THR A 293 -12.25 -17.08 -20.14
CA THR A 293 -13.68 -16.87 -20.39
C THR A 293 -14.19 -17.75 -21.54
N SER A 294 -15.20 -18.58 -21.23
CA SER A 294 -16.08 -19.38 -22.12
C SER A 294 -15.92 -20.90 -22.15
N ASP A 295 -14.91 -21.51 -21.53
CA ASP A 295 -14.83 -22.99 -21.52
C ASP A 295 -15.63 -23.59 -20.35
N GLU A 296 -16.59 -24.46 -20.69
CA GLU A 296 -17.26 -25.34 -19.72
C GLU A 296 -16.21 -26.05 -18.86
N PHE A 297 -16.47 -26.15 -17.55
CA PHE A 297 -15.60 -26.86 -16.62
C PHE A 297 -15.41 -28.32 -17.08
N LYS A 298 -14.26 -28.64 -17.68
CA LYS A 298 -13.89 -30.01 -18.05
C LYS A 298 -13.07 -30.63 -16.90
N PRO A 299 -13.61 -31.61 -16.16
CA PRO A 299 -12.93 -32.20 -15.00
C PRO A 299 -11.56 -32.82 -15.32
N GLU A 300 -11.41 -33.32 -16.55
CA GLU A 300 -10.17 -33.94 -17.06
C GLU A 300 -9.02 -32.93 -17.20
N ILE A 301 -9.32 -31.65 -17.46
CA ILE A 301 -8.32 -30.57 -17.58
C ILE A 301 -7.70 -30.23 -16.20
N TYR A 302 -8.38 -30.56 -15.11
CA TYR A 302 -7.95 -30.22 -13.75
C TYR A 302 -7.42 -31.41 -12.96
N LYS A 303 -7.08 -32.53 -13.62
CA LYS A 303 -6.39 -33.64 -12.96
C LYS A 303 -5.00 -33.18 -12.55
N LYS A 304 -4.80 -33.03 -11.25
CA LYS A 304 -3.51 -32.67 -10.66
C LYS A 304 -2.59 -33.88 -10.59
N ASP A 305 -1.32 -33.67 -10.93
CA ASP A 305 -0.25 -34.63 -10.66
C ASP A 305 0.08 -34.59 -9.17
N ASN A 306 0.60 -35.69 -8.62
CA ASN A 306 1.11 -35.74 -7.25
C ASN A 306 2.48 -35.05 -7.14
N ILE A 307 2.51 -33.76 -7.51
CA ILE A 307 3.66 -32.88 -7.53
C ILE A 307 3.41 -31.74 -6.53
N ALA A 308 4.45 -31.42 -5.75
CA ALA A 308 4.54 -30.26 -4.90
C ALA A 308 5.52 -29.24 -5.52
N VAL A 309 5.10 -28.00 -5.69
CA VAL A 309 5.97 -26.90 -6.16
C VAL A 309 6.33 -26.03 -4.97
N VAL A 310 7.62 -25.88 -4.70
CA VAL A 310 8.11 -25.14 -3.54
C VAL A 310 8.22 -23.65 -3.83
N TYR A 311 7.72 -22.85 -2.89
CA TYR A 311 7.77 -21.40 -2.91
C TYR A 311 9.10 -20.89 -2.35
N GLY A 312 10.09 -20.75 -3.23
CA GLY A 312 11.37 -20.12 -2.89
C GLY A 312 12.31 -20.11 -4.09
N LYS A 313 12.58 -18.93 -4.65
CA LYS A 313 13.37 -18.79 -5.90
C LYS A 313 14.88 -18.66 -5.67
N GLN A 314 15.32 -18.57 -4.42
CA GLN A 314 16.74 -18.39 -4.08
C GLN A 314 17.17 -19.43 -3.04
N GLU A 315 18.40 -19.91 -3.18
CA GLU A 315 18.98 -21.00 -2.39
C GLU A 315 18.91 -20.75 -0.86
N TYR A 316 19.13 -19.52 -0.41
CA TYR A 316 19.07 -19.19 1.02
C TYR A 316 17.69 -19.45 1.65
N MET A 317 16.60 -19.40 0.86
CA MET A 317 15.24 -19.64 1.36
C MET A 317 15.02 -21.12 1.73
N TRP A 318 15.87 -22.02 1.21
CA TRP A 318 15.81 -23.47 1.43
C TRP A 318 16.70 -23.94 2.58
N GLN A 319 17.53 -23.07 3.13
CA GLN A 319 18.47 -23.43 4.21
C GLN A 319 17.70 -23.89 5.46
N GLY A 320 18.10 -25.06 5.98
CA GLY A 320 17.48 -25.68 7.16
C GLY A 320 16.07 -26.23 6.93
N LYS A 321 15.62 -26.41 5.66
CA LYS A 321 14.26 -26.87 5.33
C LYS A 321 14.19 -28.33 4.84
N SER A 322 15.32 -29.05 4.87
CA SER A 322 15.42 -30.42 4.32
C SER A 322 14.46 -31.39 4.99
N ASP A 323 14.39 -31.42 6.32
CA ASP A 323 13.54 -32.37 7.07
C ASP A 323 12.05 -32.16 6.80
N TYR A 324 11.63 -30.89 6.68
CA TYR A 324 10.27 -30.51 6.30
C TYR A 324 9.91 -31.04 4.91
N LEU A 325 10.79 -30.80 3.93
CA LEU A 325 10.58 -31.24 2.55
C LEU A 325 10.70 -32.76 2.38
N GLU A 326 11.54 -33.41 3.18
CA GLU A 326 11.69 -34.86 3.18
C GLU A 326 10.37 -35.56 3.53
N VAL A 327 9.65 -35.08 4.56
CA VAL A 327 8.33 -35.64 4.93
C VAL A 327 7.35 -35.51 3.77
N ILE A 328 7.32 -34.35 3.09
CA ILE A 328 6.44 -34.13 1.94
C ILE A 328 6.85 -35.03 0.76
N SER A 329 8.15 -35.26 0.57
CA SER A 329 8.69 -36.04 -0.55
C SER A 329 8.32 -37.53 -0.51
N GLN A 330 7.85 -38.02 0.64
CA GLN A 330 7.37 -39.40 0.80
C GLN A 330 6.11 -39.67 -0.03
N GLU A 331 5.32 -38.64 -0.31
CA GLU A 331 4.03 -38.77 -1.01
C GLU A 331 3.94 -37.95 -2.31
N LEU A 332 4.78 -36.93 -2.48
CA LEU A 332 4.73 -35.98 -3.58
C LEU A 332 6.12 -35.76 -4.18
N GLU A 333 6.22 -35.68 -5.50
CA GLU A 333 7.47 -35.24 -6.14
C GLU A 333 7.72 -33.75 -5.84
N ILE A 334 8.92 -33.40 -5.38
CA ILE A 334 9.26 -32.02 -5.01
C ILE A 334 9.89 -31.28 -6.20
N HIS A 335 9.26 -30.19 -6.62
CA HIS A 335 9.70 -29.33 -7.71
C HIS A 335 10.12 -27.95 -7.19
N GLY A 336 11.22 -27.40 -7.72
CA GLY A 336 11.71 -26.07 -7.39
C GLY A 336 11.89 -25.18 -8.63
N THR A 337 11.85 -23.86 -8.44
CA THR A 337 12.17 -22.87 -9.48
C THR A 337 13.28 -21.93 -9.00
N VAL A 338 14.41 -22.54 -8.61
CA VAL A 338 15.49 -21.89 -7.89
C VAL A 338 16.55 -21.42 -8.88
N TYR A 339 16.96 -20.15 -8.77
CA TYR A 339 18.10 -19.61 -9.50
C TYR A 339 19.38 -20.37 -9.14
N GLN A 340 20.09 -20.87 -10.15
CA GLN A 340 21.38 -21.53 -10.00
C GLN A 340 22.43 -20.80 -10.86
N PRO A 341 23.47 -20.21 -10.25
CA PRO A 341 24.60 -19.67 -10.99
C PRO A 341 25.37 -20.77 -11.72
N SER A 342 25.81 -20.51 -12.96
CA SER A 342 26.64 -21.43 -13.73
C SER A 342 27.91 -21.82 -12.96
N GLY A 343 28.22 -23.12 -12.89
CA GLY A 343 29.45 -23.64 -12.29
C GLY A 343 29.43 -23.79 -10.75
N ARG A 344 28.31 -23.52 -10.08
CA ARG A 344 28.16 -23.75 -8.62
C ARG A 344 27.34 -25.01 -8.36
N ALA A 345 27.82 -25.87 -7.46
CA ALA A 345 27.06 -27.03 -7.00
C ALA A 345 25.80 -26.59 -6.25
N SER A 346 24.68 -27.27 -6.52
CA SER A 346 23.38 -27.00 -5.89
C SER A 346 23.39 -27.42 -4.42
N SER A 347 22.96 -26.56 -3.50
CA SER A 347 22.69 -26.95 -2.10
C SER A 347 21.29 -27.50 -1.87
N LEU A 348 20.49 -27.68 -2.94
CA LEU A 348 19.15 -28.26 -2.84
C LEU A 348 19.22 -29.77 -2.55
N PRO A 349 18.28 -30.34 -1.78
CA PRO A 349 18.22 -31.79 -1.56
C PRO A 349 18.13 -32.58 -2.88
N GLY A 350 18.77 -33.76 -2.93
CA GLY A 350 18.88 -34.55 -4.16
C GLY A 350 17.55 -35.03 -4.76
N PHE A 351 16.48 -35.08 -3.96
CA PHE A 351 15.14 -35.42 -4.41
C PHE A 351 14.38 -34.25 -5.06
N VAL A 352 14.95 -33.03 -5.08
CA VAL A 352 14.31 -31.85 -5.66
C VAL A 352 14.59 -31.77 -7.16
N LYS A 353 13.51 -31.80 -7.96
CA LYS A 353 13.56 -31.50 -9.40
C LYS A 353 13.55 -29.99 -9.61
N ASN A 354 14.72 -29.37 -9.75
CA ASN A 354 14.83 -27.94 -10.01
C ASN A 354 14.64 -27.60 -11.50
N HIS A 355 13.73 -26.69 -11.80
CA HIS A 355 13.43 -26.22 -13.16
C HIS A 355 14.19 -24.94 -13.53
N GLY A 356 15.01 -24.41 -12.62
CA GLY A 356 15.60 -23.08 -12.77
C GLY A 356 14.56 -21.97 -12.69
N LEU A 357 14.94 -20.76 -13.10
CA LEU A 357 13.97 -19.67 -13.23
C LEU A 357 13.12 -19.88 -14.48
N LEU A 358 11.82 -20.05 -14.27
CA LEU A 358 10.85 -20.18 -15.35
C LEU A 358 10.30 -18.82 -15.77
N SER A 359 9.93 -18.70 -17.05
CA SER A 359 9.02 -17.64 -17.49
C SER A 359 7.69 -17.74 -16.73
N GLN A 360 6.95 -16.64 -16.61
CA GLN A 360 5.66 -16.66 -15.91
C GLN A 360 4.70 -17.68 -16.53
N GLU A 361 4.65 -17.81 -17.86
CA GLU A 361 3.80 -18.79 -18.53
C GLU A 361 4.16 -20.24 -18.15
N ASN A 362 5.44 -20.60 -18.20
CA ASN A 362 5.91 -21.94 -17.83
C ASN A 362 5.70 -22.22 -16.34
N PHE A 363 5.85 -21.21 -15.48
CA PHE A 363 5.56 -21.32 -14.06
C PHE A 363 4.06 -21.60 -13.81
N LEU A 364 3.17 -20.87 -14.49
CA LEU A 364 1.72 -21.11 -14.38
C LEU A 364 1.32 -22.48 -14.94
N GLN A 365 1.95 -22.95 -16.02
CA GLN A 365 1.76 -24.32 -16.51
C GLN A 365 2.18 -25.37 -15.48
N LEU A 366 3.30 -25.16 -14.79
CA LEU A 366 3.74 -26.03 -13.69
C LEU A 366 2.72 -26.03 -12.53
N LEU A 367 2.21 -24.86 -12.12
CA LEU A 367 1.18 -24.76 -11.08
C LEU A 367 -0.16 -25.39 -11.49
N ARG A 368 -0.55 -25.31 -12.78
CA ARG A 368 -1.76 -26.00 -13.28
C ARG A 368 -1.68 -27.51 -13.07
N ARG A 369 -0.49 -28.10 -13.16
CA ARG A 369 -0.27 -29.54 -12.90
C ARG A 369 -0.10 -29.87 -11.43
N ALA A 370 0.51 -28.99 -10.65
CA ALA A 370 0.83 -29.21 -9.25
C ALA A 370 -0.43 -29.35 -8.38
N LYS A 371 -0.36 -30.26 -7.40
CA LYS A 371 -1.39 -30.46 -6.37
C LYS A 371 -1.16 -29.54 -5.18
N VAL A 372 0.10 -29.34 -4.81
CA VAL A 372 0.49 -28.59 -3.61
C VAL A 372 1.47 -27.49 -3.97
N PHE A 373 1.25 -26.30 -3.43
CA PHE A 373 2.24 -25.23 -3.39
C PHE A 373 2.79 -25.14 -1.98
N VAL A 374 4.11 -25.24 -1.80
CA VAL A 374 4.73 -25.46 -0.48
C VAL A 374 5.52 -24.23 -0.06
N GLY A 375 5.05 -23.56 0.99
CA GLY A 375 5.74 -22.47 1.66
C GLY A 375 6.93 -22.94 2.50
N LEU A 376 8.01 -22.16 2.51
CA LEU A 376 9.22 -22.39 3.30
C LEU A 376 9.36 -21.47 4.53
N GLY A 377 8.40 -20.55 4.71
CA GLY A 377 8.40 -19.54 5.76
C GLY A 377 8.89 -18.17 5.26
N PHE A 378 9.54 -18.11 4.11
CA PHE A 378 9.91 -16.87 3.42
C PHE A 378 9.85 -17.11 1.90
N PRO A 379 9.45 -16.11 1.07
CA PRO A 379 9.08 -14.74 1.43
C PRO A 379 7.69 -14.63 2.07
N TYR A 380 7.49 -13.57 2.86
CA TYR A 380 6.22 -13.24 3.52
C TYR A 380 5.26 -12.56 2.55
N GLU A 381 3.98 -12.92 2.60
CA GLU A 381 2.87 -12.16 1.98
C GLU A 381 3.14 -11.75 0.52
N GLY A 382 3.64 -12.69 -0.29
CA GLY A 382 3.80 -12.49 -1.74
C GLY A 382 2.56 -12.93 -2.53
N PRO A 383 2.48 -12.60 -3.83
CA PRO A 383 1.31 -12.94 -4.64
C PRO A 383 1.20 -14.42 -5.05
N ALA A 384 2.32 -15.14 -5.06
CA ALA A 384 2.38 -16.50 -5.62
C ALA A 384 1.43 -17.52 -4.95
N PRO A 385 1.21 -17.51 -3.62
CA PRO A 385 0.20 -18.36 -3.01
C PRO A 385 -1.22 -18.11 -3.52
N VAL A 386 -1.59 -16.86 -3.78
CA VAL A 386 -2.92 -16.53 -4.35
C VAL A 386 -3.03 -17.05 -5.79
N GLU A 387 -1.99 -16.85 -6.61
CA GLU A 387 -1.95 -17.41 -7.98
C GLU A 387 -2.00 -18.95 -7.97
N ALA A 388 -1.32 -19.61 -7.03
CA ALA A 388 -1.35 -21.06 -6.90
C ALA A 388 -2.76 -21.60 -6.56
N VAL A 389 -3.45 -20.96 -5.62
CA VAL A 389 -4.84 -21.31 -5.25
C VAL A 389 -5.82 -21.02 -6.40
N ALA A 390 -5.64 -19.90 -7.11
CA ALA A 390 -6.39 -19.56 -8.32
C ALA A 390 -6.24 -20.59 -9.44
N LEU A 391 -5.13 -21.34 -9.46
CA LEU A 391 -4.86 -22.45 -10.37
C LEU A 391 -5.22 -23.83 -9.79
N GLY A 392 -5.84 -23.89 -8.61
CA GLY A 392 -6.31 -25.12 -7.98
C GLY A 392 -5.23 -25.90 -7.21
N CYS A 393 -4.11 -25.29 -6.86
CA CYS A 393 -3.20 -25.87 -5.88
C CYS A 393 -3.77 -25.68 -4.47
N MET A 394 -3.48 -26.61 -3.57
CA MET A 394 -3.59 -26.35 -2.12
C MET A 394 -2.27 -25.77 -1.63
N PHE A 395 -2.32 -24.69 -0.85
CA PHE A 395 -1.14 -24.05 -0.28
C PHE A 395 -0.83 -24.60 1.11
N LEU A 396 0.30 -25.28 1.25
CA LEU A 396 0.83 -25.74 2.53
C LEU A 396 1.83 -24.71 3.03
N GLN A 397 1.57 -24.09 4.18
CA GLN A 397 2.38 -22.99 4.70
C GLN A 397 2.82 -23.19 6.16
N PRO A 398 3.95 -22.62 6.56
CA PRO A 398 4.39 -22.60 7.95
C PRO A 398 3.55 -21.72 8.86
N ARG A 399 3.29 -22.21 10.07
CA ARG A 399 2.88 -21.43 11.24
C ARG A 399 4.11 -20.79 11.89
N PHE A 400 3.92 -19.60 12.47
CA PHE A 400 4.91 -18.94 13.31
C PHE A 400 4.39 -18.85 14.74
N ASP A 401 5.07 -19.55 15.64
CA ASP A 401 4.85 -19.50 17.08
C ASP A 401 6.21 -19.38 17.79
N PRO A 402 6.55 -18.20 18.35
CA PRO A 402 5.72 -16.99 18.40
C PRO A 402 5.55 -16.32 17.01
N PRO A 403 4.49 -15.50 16.82
CA PRO A 403 4.32 -14.69 15.60
C PRO A 403 5.53 -13.81 15.29
N HIS A 404 5.86 -13.66 14.00
CA HIS A 404 6.96 -12.77 13.58
C HIS A 404 6.50 -11.30 13.52
N SER A 405 7.39 -10.38 13.86
CA SER A 405 7.14 -8.94 13.92
C SER A 405 8.46 -8.17 13.81
N SER A 406 8.38 -6.84 13.81
CA SER A 406 9.56 -5.96 13.83
C SER A 406 10.44 -6.12 15.10
N HIS A 407 9.94 -6.79 16.14
CA HIS A 407 10.68 -7.06 17.38
C HIS A 407 11.56 -8.31 17.35
N ASN A 408 11.16 -9.35 16.63
CA ASN A 408 11.81 -10.67 16.66
C ASN A 408 12.27 -11.18 15.29
N ASP A 409 11.94 -10.49 14.20
CA ASP A 409 12.34 -10.88 12.84
C ASP A 409 13.12 -9.75 12.13
N VAL A 410 14.29 -10.11 11.56
CA VAL A 410 15.22 -9.16 10.94
C VAL A 410 14.64 -8.52 9.67
N PHE A 411 13.79 -9.22 8.92
CA PHE A 411 13.14 -8.67 7.72
C PHE A 411 12.15 -7.58 8.10
N TYR A 412 11.42 -7.72 9.21
CA TYR A 412 10.47 -6.72 9.69
C TYR A 412 11.14 -5.56 10.45
N LYS A 413 12.42 -5.67 10.83
CA LYS A 413 13.15 -4.62 11.55
C LYS A 413 13.13 -3.30 10.76
N GLY A 414 12.65 -2.24 11.42
CA GLY A 414 12.58 -0.89 10.85
C GLY A 414 11.41 -0.63 9.91
N LYS A 415 10.55 -1.63 9.63
CA LYS A 415 9.27 -1.40 8.93
C LYS A 415 8.33 -0.58 9.84
N PRO A 416 7.48 0.30 9.28
CA PRO A 416 6.68 1.25 10.06
C PRO A 416 5.37 0.62 10.59
N THR A 417 5.47 -0.54 11.23
CA THR A 417 4.34 -1.30 11.76
C THR A 417 4.78 -2.20 12.93
N THR A 418 3.88 -2.37 13.90
CA THR A 418 3.99 -3.34 15.00
C THR A 418 3.26 -4.65 14.72
N ARG A 419 2.68 -4.80 13.52
CA ARG A 419 1.88 -5.97 13.15
C ARG A 419 2.68 -7.27 13.33
N GLN A 420 1.99 -8.25 13.90
CA GLN A 420 2.48 -9.60 14.07
C GLN A 420 1.87 -10.52 13.01
N ILE A 421 2.68 -11.42 12.45
CA ILE A 421 2.24 -12.41 11.47
C ILE A 421 2.32 -13.82 12.04
N THR A 422 1.21 -14.55 11.96
CA THR A 422 1.04 -15.90 12.55
C THR A 422 1.45 -17.04 11.62
N SER A 423 1.68 -16.73 10.35
CA SER A 423 2.05 -17.68 9.30
C SER A 423 2.75 -16.97 8.16
N GLN A 424 3.30 -17.72 7.20
CA GLN A 424 3.96 -17.14 6.02
C GLN A 424 3.04 -16.22 5.21
N HIS A 425 1.75 -16.52 5.17
CA HIS A 425 0.75 -15.75 4.45
C HIS A 425 -0.55 -15.61 5.26
N PRO A 426 -0.62 -14.68 6.23
CA PRO A 426 -1.75 -14.54 7.15
C PRO A 426 -3.09 -14.27 6.46
N TYR A 427 -3.08 -13.57 5.31
CA TYR A 427 -4.30 -13.41 4.51
C TYR A 427 -4.86 -14.76 4.04
N SER A 428 -3.99 -15.65 3.57
CA SER A 428 -4.40 -16.96 3.04
C SER A 428 -4.83 -17.88 4.17
N GLU A 429 -4.16 -17.81 5.32
CA GLU A 429 -4.58 -18.51 6.54
C GLU A 429 -6.01 -18.14 6.94
N ARG A 430 -6.30 -16.83 6.96
CA ARG A 430 -7.52 -16.30 7.57
C ARG A 430 -8.71 -16.20 6.63
N PHE A 431 -8.51 -15.67 5.43
CA PHE A 431 -9.61 -15.33 4.51
C PHE A 431 -9.85 -16.40 3.45
N VAL A 432 -8.89 -17.31 3.24
CA VAL A 432 -9.05 -18.44 2.31
C VAL A 432 -9.22 -19.74 3.11
N GLY A 433 -8.26 -20.07 3.98
CA GLY A 433 -8.35 -21.20 4.91
C GLY A 433 -8.48 -22.58 4.24
N LYS A 434 -8.79 -23.60 5.05
CA LYS A 434 -9.07 -24.95 4.55
C LYS A 434 -10.35 -24.95 3.70
N PRO A 435 -10.43 -25.77 2.63
CA PRO A 435 -9.47 -26.80 2.22
C PRO A 435 -8.29 -26.29 1.36
N PHE A 436 -8.27 -25.02 0.97
CA PHE A 436 -7.28 -24.47 0.05
C PHE A 436 -5.93 -24.19 0.70
N VAL A 437 -5.92 -23.88 1.99
CA VAL A 437 -4.73 -23.45 2.73
C VAL A 437 -4.60 -24.29 3.99
N TRP A 438 -3.40 -24.86 4.17
CA TRP A 438 -3.03 -25.73 5.29
C TRP A 438 -1.85 -25.09 6.02
N THR A 439 -2.07 -24.70 7.28
CA THR A 439 -1.03 -24.08 8.12
C THR A 439 -0.48 -25.09 9.13
N VAL A 440 0.80 -25.45 9.01
CA VAL A 440 1.46 -26.50 9.81
C VAL A 440 2.67 -25.97 10.58
N ASP A 441 3.01 -26.62 11.67
CA ASP A 441 4.33 -26.46 12.30
C ASP A 441 5.39 -27.24 11.49
N MET A 442 6.36 -26.51 10.92
CA MET A 442 7.42 -27.10 10.10
C MET A 442 8.35 -28.05 10.87
N ASN A 443 8.38 -27.97 12.20
CA ASN A 443 9.23 -28.81 13.03
C ASN A 443 8.49 -30.07 13.52
N ASN A 444 7.17 -30.15 13.30
CA ASN A 444 6.35 -31.27 13.71
C ASN A 444 6.07 -32.21 12.53
N ARG A 445 6.86 -33.29 12.42
CA ARG A 445 6.72 -34.29 11.34
C ARG A 445 5.33 -34.91 11.25
N THR A 446 4.64 -35.07 12.38
CA THR A 446 3.28 -35.63 12.41
C THR A 446 2.27 -34.66 11.82
N ASP A 447 2.33 -33.38 12.20
CA ASP A 447 1.46 -32.32 11.66
C ASP A 447 1.62 -32.20 10.13
N ILE A 448 2.86 -32.24 9.64
CA ILE A 448 3.16 -32.21 8.20
C ILE A 448 2.56 -33.44 7.50
N ARG A 449 2.79 -34.65 8.03
CA ARG A 449 2.29 -35.90 7.42
C ARG A 449 0.77 -35.91 7.34
N GLU A 450 0.08 -35.60 8.44
CA GLU A 450 -1.37 -35.58 8.49
C GLU A 450 -1.97 -34.54 7.53
N ALA A 451 -1.33 -33.37 7.41
CA ALA A 451 -1.73 -32.36 6.44
C ALA A 451 -1.56 -32.85 4.99
N VAL A 452 -0.42 -33.45 4.65
CA VAL A 452 -0.15 -33.98 3.30
C VAL A 452 -1.12 -35.12 2.94
N GLU A 453 -1.34 -36.07 3.84
CA GLU A 453 -2.31 -37.16 3.63
C GLU A 453 -3.73 -36.63 3.43
N SER A 454 -4.12 -35.61 4.19
CA SER A 454 -5.43 -34.96 4.05
C SER A 454 -5.56 -34.23 2.72
N ILE A 455 -4.51 -33.51 2.31
CA ILE A 455 -4.40 -32.86 1.00
C ILE A 455 -4.55 -33.88 -0.13
N LEU A 456 -3.93 -35.05 -0.03
CA LEU A 456 -4.01 -36.07 -1.07
C LEU A 456 -5.44 -36.57 -1.32
N LYS A 457 -6.24 -36.65 -0.26
CA LYS A 457 -7.65 -37.09 -0.28
C LYS A 457 -8.62 -35.97 -0.65
N THR A 458 -8.17 -34.72 -0.60
CA THR A 458 -9.01 -33.52 -0.82
C THR A 458 -9.07 -33.15 -2.29
N LYS A 459 -10.27 -32.81 -2.79
CA LYS A 459 -10.48 -32.23 -4.12
C LYS A 459 -10.90 -30.78 -3.98
N VAL A 460 -10.20 -29.88 -4.65
CA VAL A 460 -10.52 -28.44 -4.70
C VAL A 460 -10.84 -28.01 -6.12
N LYS A 461 -11.75 -27.05 -6.26
CA LYS A 461 -11.96 -26.33 -7.52
C LYS A 461 -11.09 -25.07 -7.49
N PRO A 462 -10.45 -24.67 -8.61
CA PRO A 462 -9.73 -23.41 -8.67
C PRO A 462 -10.57 -22.25 -8.12
N PHE A 463 -9.96 -21.42 -7.28
CA PHE A 463 -10.66 -20.35 -6.56
C PHE A 463 -9.79 -19.10 -6.49
N THR A 464 -10.31 -17.98 -6.96
CA THR A 464 -9.70 -16.66 -6.80
C THR A 464 -10.60 -15.84 -5.89
N PRO A 465 -10.11 -15.33 -4.74
CA PRO A 465 -10.92 -14.47 -3.90
C PRO A 465 -11.40 -13.24 -4.70
N PRO A 466 -12.68 -12.82 -4.56
CA PRO A 466 -13.27 -11.79 -5.41
C PRO A 466 -12.44 -10.51 -5.49
N GLU A 467 -11.83 -10.09 -4.38
CA GLU A 467 -11.03 -8.87 -4.29
C GLU A 467 -9.68 -8.93 -5.04
N PHE A 468 -9.23 -10.14 -5.41
CA PHE A 468 -8.07 -10.41 -6.26
C PHE A 468 -8.45 -10.77 -7.71
N THR A 469 -9.69 -10.53 -8.13
CA THR A 469 -10.10 -10.63 -9.54
C THR A 469 -9.95 -9.28 -10.27
N CYS A 470 -9.87 -9.29 -11.60
CA CYS A 470 -9.90 -8.06 -12.40
C CYS A 470 -11.12 -7.17 -12.04
N LEU A 471 -12.30 -7.78 -11.90
CA LEU A 471 -13.53 -7.06 -11.58
C LEU A 471 -13.47 -6.44 -10.18
N GLY A 472 -13.05 -7.21 -9.18
CA GLY A 472 -12.94 -6.71 -7.80
C GLY A 472 -11.93 -5.58 -7.67
N MET A 473 -10.80 -5.66 -8.39
CA MET A 473 -9.83 -4.55 -8.44
C MET A 473 -10.38 -3.32 -9.17
N LEU A 474 -11.10 -3.50 -10.29
CA LEU A 474 -11.75 -2.40 -11.01
C LEU A 474 -12.78 -1.67 -10.14
N GLU A 475 -13.64 -2.40 -9.42
CA GLU A 475 -14.65 -1.81 -8.54
C GLU A 475 -14.01 -1.04 -7.38
N ARG A 476 -12.99 -1.64 -6.75
CA ARG A 476 -12.20 -1.01 -5.68
C ARG A 476 -11.49 0.27 -6.15
N MET A 477 -10.79 0.21 -7.29
CA MET A 477 -10.05 1.36 -7.81
C MET A 477 -10.98 2.45 -8.34
N ARG A 478 -12.09 2.09 -9.00
CA ARG A 478 -13.14 3.05 -9.37
C ARG A 478 -13.57 3.83 -8.14
N ARG A 479 -13.81 3.14 -7.03
CA ARG A 479 -14.24 3.74 -5.77
C ARG A 479 -13.19 4.67 -5.16
N TYR A 480 -11.92 4.27 -5.13
CA TYR A 480 -10.83 5.12 -4.64
C TYR A 480 -10.66 6.37 -5.48
N VAL A 481 -10.61 6.27 -6.80
CA VAL A 481 -10.42 7.45 -7.67
C VAL A 481 -11.59 8.42 -7.58
N THR A 482 -12.82 7.92 -7.42
CA THR A 482 -14.03 8.76 -7.38
C THR A 482 -14.32 9.37 -6.02
N HIS A 483 -14.07 8.65 -4.92
CA HIS A 483 -14.54 9.06 -3.59
C HIS A 483 -13.43 9.35 -2.58
N GLN A 484 -12.23 8.79 -2.75
CA GLN A 484 -11.15 9.01 -1.80
C GLN A 484 -10.42 10.32 -2.11
N ASN A 485 -10.90 11.42 -1.52
CA ASN A 485 -10.35 12.75 -1.72
C ASN A 485 -9.76 13.32 -0.41
N PHE A 486 -8.45 13.55 -0.40
CA PHE A 486 -7.75 14.18 0.71
C PHE A 486 -7.44 15.67 0.47
N CYS A 487 -7.81 16.21 -0.70
CA CYS A 487 -7.52 17.58 -1.11
C CYS A 487 -8.68 18.55 -0.83
N GLY A 488 -9.84 18.08 -0.36
CA GLY A 488 -10.98 18.92 -0.01
C GLY A 488 -11.02 19.26 1.48
N ASN A 489 -11.72 20.35 1.84
CA ASN A 489 -12.00 20.71 3.24
C ASN A 489 -13.01 19.77 3.92
N SER A 490 -13.73 18.97 3.14
CA SER A 490 -14.62 17.94 3.66
C SER A 490 -13.85 16.64 3.83
N THR A 491 -13.80 16.14 5.06
CA THR A 491 -13.74 14.70 5.31
C THR A 491 -15.00 14.13 4.65
N ALA A 492 -14.90 13.72 3.38
CA ALA A 492 -16.03 13.17 2.64
C ALA A 492 -16.47 11.89 3.36
N VAL A 493 -17.47 12.02 4.23
CA VAL A 493 -18.16 10.90 4.85
C VAL A 493 -18.80 10.11 3.71
N TRP A 494 -18.38 8.87 3.60
CA TRP A 494 -18.56 8.03 2.44
C TRP A 494 -19.87 7.24 2.54
N GLU A 495 -20.76 7.42 1.55
CA GLU A 495 -22.04 6.68 1.40
C GLU A 495 -22.99 6.82 2.62
N PRO A 496 -24.23 6.29 2.64
CA PRO A 496 -25.00 6.28 3.89
C PRO A 496 -24.10 5.72 4.99
N GLU A 497 -23.96 6.48 6.08
CA GLU A 497 -22.96 6.21 7.12
C GLU A 497 -23.01 4.72 7.45
N PRO A 498 -21.92 3.96 7.24
CA PRO A 498 -21.91 2.57 7.64
C PRO A 498 -22.31 2.54 9.12
N VAL A 499 -23.25 1.66 9.49
CA VAL A 499 -23.76 1.60 10.87
C VAL A 499 -22.56 1.43 11.81
N LEU A 500 -22.17 2.53 12.46
CA LEU A 500 -21.02 2.57 13.33
C LEU A 500 -21.32 1.65 14.52
N ARG A 501 -20.53 0.59 14.67
CA ARG A 501 -20.54 -0.24 15.86
C ARG A 501 -19.32 0.09 16.68
N VAL A 502 -19.52 0.79 17.79
CA VAL A 502 -18.44 1.06 18.74
C VAL A 502 -18.32 -0.12 19.69
N LEU A 503 -17.16 -0.77 19.70
CA LEU A 503 -16.85 -1.87 20.61
C LEU A 503 -15.77 -1.45 21.61
N LEU A 504 -15.93 -1.85 22.88
CA LEU A 504 -14.92 -1.60 23.91
C LEU A 504 -14.02 -2.83 24.06
N GLY A 505 -12.77 -2.71 23.62
CA GLY A 505 -11.78 -3.78 23.68
C GLY A 505 -11.40 -4.18 25.12
N PRO A 506 -11.03 -5.45 25.37
CA PRO A 506 -10.28 -5.83 26.57
C PRO A 506 -8.90 -5.15 26.63
N LEU A 507 -8.29 -5.13 27.81
CA LEU A 507 -6.89 -4.71 27.96
C LEU A 507 -5.97 -5.60 27.10
N GLY A 508 -4.93 -5.01 26.54
CA GLY A 508 -3.96 -5.70 25.68
C GLY A 508 -4.44 -6.01 24.27
N GLN A 509 -5.63 -5.55 23.85
CA GLN A 509 -6.16 -5.81 22.50
C GLN A 509 -6.24 -4.56 21.64
N SER A 510 -5.89 -4.73 20.36
CA SER A 510 -6.02 -3.67 19.36
C SER A 510 -7.45 -3.57 18.83
N CYS A 511 -7.79 -2.46 18.18
CA CYS A 511 -9.09 -2.36 17.52
C CYS A 511 -9.20 -3.28 16.30
N VAL A 512 -8.09 -3.66 15.67
CA VAL A 512 -8.06 -4.71 14.66
C VAL A 512 -8.61 -6.02 15.23
N ASP A 513 -8.07 -6.47 16.36
CA ASP A 513 -8.45 -7.75 16.97
C ASP A 513 -9.89 -7.73 17.50
N VAL A 514 -10.31 -6.62 18.09
CA VAL A 514 -11.65 -6.46 18.69
C VAL A 514 -12.74 -6.51 17.62
N CYS A 515 -12.57 -5.74 16.54
CA CYS A 515 -13.52 -5.77 15.43
C CYS A 515 -13.52 -7.16 14.76
N GLN A 516 -12.34 -7.73 14.54
CA GLN A 516 -12.18 -9.04 13.91
C GLN A 516 -12.91 -10.16 14.65
N ARG A 517 -12.77 -10.24 15.97
CA ARG A 517 -13.48 -11.27 16.78
C ARG A 517 -14.99 -11.18 16.69
N SER A 518 -15.50 -10.00 16.32
CA SER A 518 -16.92 -9.74 16.14
C SER A 518 -17.36 -9.88 14.67
N ALA A 519 -16.52 -10.45 13.80
CA ALA A 519 -16.73 -10.53 12.35
C ALA A 519 -16.92 -9.16 11.67
N LEU A 520 -16.24 -8.13 12.19
CA LEU A 520 -16.23 -6.77 11.67
C LEU A 520 -14.81 -6.34 11.27
N THR A 521 -14.71 -5.22 10.58
CA THR A 521 -13.44 -4.55 10.26
C THR A 521 -13.37 -3.23 11.03
N CYS A 522 -12.20 -2.90 11.57
CA CYS A 522 -11.95 -1.57 12.10
C CYS A 522 -11.95 -0.55 10.96
N ASP A 523 -12.62 0.60 11.14
CA ASP A 523 -12.63 1.68 10.16
C ASP A 523 -12.06 2.97 10.79
N PRO A 524 -10.82 3.34 10.45
CA PRO A 524 -10.17 4.49 11.06
C PRO A 524 -10.88 5.81 10.71
N ALA A 525 -11.59 5.84 9.57
CA ALA A 525 -12.34 7.02 9.17
C ALA A 525 -13.50 7.32 10.12
N LEU A 526 -13.95 6.40 10.98
CA LEU A 526 -15.08 6.62 11.89
C LEU A 526 -14.65 7.10 13.29
N PHE A 527 -13.35 7.16 13.60
CA PHE A 527 -12.89 7.66 14.91
C PHE A 527 -13.30 9.12 15.18
N HIS A 528 -13.41 9.97 14.15
CA HIS A 528 -13.87 11.34 14.33
C HIS A 528 -15.34 11.42 14.79
N GLN A 529 -16.17 10.44 14.42
CA GLN A 529 -17.56 10.36 14.89
C GLN A 529 -17.61 10.02 16.39
N ILE A 530 -16.67 9.21 16.88
CA ILE A 530 -16.48 8.93 18.30
C ILE A 530 -16.15 10.23 19.05
N LEU A 531 -15.21 11.05 18.54
CA LEU A 531 -14.83 12.29 19.21
C LEU A 531 -15.93 13.38 19.20
N LYS A 532 -16.74 13.45 18.13
CA LYS A 532 -17.85 14.42 18.06
C LYS A 532 -18.92 14.19 19.12
N ASN A 533 -18.96 12.99 19.70
CA ASN A 533 -19.96 12.61 20.68
C ASN A 533 -19.32 12.49 22.07
N PHE A 534 -19.09 13.61 22.74
CA PHE A 534 -18.51 13.65 24.10
C PHE A 534 -19.28 12.79 25.13
N CYS A 535 -20.57 12.50 24.86
CA CYS A 535 -21.40 11.62 25.68
C CYS A 535 -21.31 10.13 25.29
N LEU A 536 -20.45 9.74 24.35
CA LEU A 536 -20.38 8.35 23.87
C LEU A 536 -20.08 7.39 25.00
N PHE A 537 -19.11 7.71 25.87
CA PHE A 537 -18.77 6.89 27.03
C PHE A 537 -20.01 6.62 27.90
N LEU A 538 -20.81 7.65 28.20
CA LEU A 538 -22.05 7.52 28.96
C LEU A 538 -23.09 6.66 28.23
N ARG A 539 -23.25 6.83 26.91
CA ARG A 539 -24.20 6.05 26.09
C ARG A 539 -23.87 4.56 26.05
N ILE A 540 -22.59 4.21 26.14
CA ILE A 540 -22.14 2.81 26.23
C ILE A 540 -21.99 2.33 27.68
N GLY A 541 -22.54 3.07 28.66
CA GLY A 541 -22.59 2.68 30.07
C GLY A 541 -21.27 2.86 30.83
N LEU A 542 -20.32 3.64 30.31
CA LEU A 542 -19.06 3.96 30.99
C LEU A 542 -19.13 5.32 31.68
N GLY A 543 -18.99 5.32 33.01
CA GLY A 543 -18.81 6.53 33.80
C GLY A 543 -17.35 6.95 33.85
N CYS A 544 -17.03 8.13 33.32
CA CYS A 544 -15.69 8.73 33.42
C CYS A 544 -15.58 9.50 34.75
N SER A 545 -14.59 9.19 35.60
CA SER A 545 -14.25 10.06 36.75
C SER A 545 -13.46 11.28 36.31
N SER A 546 -12.62 11.10 35.30
CA SER A 546 -11.74 12.12 34.74
C SER A 546 -11.66 11.91 33.23
N MET A 547 -11.43 13.00 32.51
CA MET A 547 -11.29 12.98 31.05
C MET A 547 -10.03 13.75 30.68
N VAL A 548 -9.22 13.16 29.81
CA VAL A 548 -8.00 13.78 29.27
C VAL A 548 -8.08 13.81 27.75
N GLN A 549 -7.54 14.88 27.17
CA GLN A 549 -7.39 15.02 25.73
C GLN A 549 -5.92 15.22 25.42
N GLU A 550 -5.32 14.22 24.78
CA GLU A 550 -3.87 14.16 24.55
C GLU A 550 -3.54 13.58 23.18
N VAL A 551 -2.29 13.76 22.77
CA VAL A 551 -1.72 13.20 21.55
C VAL A 551 -1.28 11.76 21.85
N ASN A 552 -2.15 10.78 21.59
CA ASN A 552 -1.85 9.36 21.85
C ASN A 552 -2.58 8.43 20.87
N HIS A 553 -1.85 7.69 20.03
CA HIS A 553 -2.44 6.83 18.99
C HIS A 553 -3.38 5.71 19.52
N LEU A 554 -3.32 5.40 20.81
CA LEU A 554 -4.20 4.41 21.44
C LEU A 554 -5.58 4.98 21.80
N PHE A 555 -5.77 6.31 21.75
CA PHE A 555 -7.04 6.97 22.02
C PHE A 555 -7.98 6.95 20.80
N PRO A 556 -9.30 6.96 20.99
CA PRO A 556 -10.04 7.06 22.25
C PRO A 556 -9.98 5.77 23.10
N SER A 557 -9.87 5.93 24.42
CA SER A 557 -9.71 4.80 25.34
C SER A 557 -10.35 5.04 26.70
N TYR A 558 -10.51 3.97 27.46
CA TYR A 558 -10.99 3.95 28.84
C TYR A 558 -10.02 3.15 29.70
N SER A 559 -9.46 3.76 30.74
CA SER A 559 -8.73 3.02 31.77
C SER A 559 -9.69 2.63 32.90
N PRO A 560 -9.80 1.34 33.25
CA PRO A 560 -10.59 0.93 34.40
C PRO A 560 -9.99 1.44 35.71
N TRP A 561 -8.70 1.77 35.74
CA TRP A 561 -8.03 2.32 36.92
C TRP A 561 -8.28 3.83 36.98
N GLY A 562 -8.97 4.26 38.03
CA GLY A 562 -9.39 5.66 38.16
C GLY A 562 -10.52 6.09 37.22
N ARG A 563 -11.05 5.18 36.37
CA ARG A 563 -12.09 5.45 35.36
C ARG A 563 -11.77 6.66 34.46
N LEU A 564 -10.54 6.68 33.95
CA LEU A 564 -10.05 7.75 33.06
C LEU A 564 -10.51 7.51 31.63
N CYS A 565 -11.09 8.55 31.00
CA CYS A 565 -11.48 8.53 29.59
C CYS A 565 -10.52 9.39 28.76
N GLY A 566 -9.83 8.78 27.81
CA GLY A 566 -8.87 9.45 26.93
C GLY A 566 -9.48 9.79 25.57
N LEU A 567 -9.29 11.02 25.11
CA LEU A 567 -9.68 11.52 23.79
C LEU A 567 -8.45 11.93 22.98
N GLN A 568 -8.43 11.55 21.70
CA GLN A 568 -7.34 11.92 20.78
C GLN A 568 -7.41 13.41 20.40
N GLN A 569 -6.29 14.11 20.44
CA GLN A 569 -6.17 15.50 19.97
C GLN A 569 -5.67 15.62 18.52
N GLU A 570 -4.84 14.69 18.07
CA GLU A 570 -4.19 14.69 16.74
C GLU A 570 -4.87 13.69 15.81
N PRO A 571 -5.68 14.14 14.81
CA PRO A 571 -6.41 13.25 13.93
C PRO A 571 -5.55 12.27 13.12
N LEU A 572 -4.29 12.63 12.81
CA LEU A 572 -3.37 11.73 12.10
C LEU A 572 -2.95 10.50 12.92
N LEU A 573 -3.24 10.49 14.23
CA LEU A 573 -2.92 9.39 15.14
C LEU A 573 -4.12 8.49 15.45
N PHE A 574 -5.29 8.72 14.84
CA PHE A 574 -6.35 7.71 14.90
C PHE A 574 -5.85 6.40 14.29
N SER A 575 -5.90 5.34 15.09
CA SER A 575 -5.24 4.07 14.78
C SER A 575 -6.10 2.87 15.11
N CYS A 576 -6.36 1.99 14.17
CA CYS A 576 -6.89 0.67 14.43
C CYS A 576 -5.84 -0.24 15.09
N ALA A 577 -4.58 -0.11 14.67
CA ALA A 577 -3.44 -0.80 15.27
C ALA A 577 -3.08 -0.23 16.66
N GLY A 578 -2.26 -0.97 17.40
CA GLY A 578 -1.82 -0.62 18.74
C GLY A 578 -2.75 -1.17 19.83
N SER A 579 -2.13 -1.76 20.85
CA SER A 579 -2.76 -2.25 22.06
C SER A 579 -2.00 -1.75 23.28
N ASP A 580 -2.67 -1.75 24.43
CA ASP A 580 -2.08 -1.28 25.68
C ASP A 580 -2.56 -2.14 26.83
N SER A 581 -1.67 -2.43 27.78
CA SER A 581 -2.05 -3.19 28.98
C SER A 581 -2.87 -2.35 29.95
N SER A 582 -2.89 -1.02 29.79
CA SER A 582 -3.47 -0.08 30.74
C SER A 582 -4.78 0.59 30.32
N HIS A 583 -5.06 0.57 29.01
CA HIS A 583 -6.20 1.23 28.42
C HIS A 583 -7.01 0.26 27.57
N ARG A 584 -8.32 0.29 27.75
CA ARG A 584 -9.30 -0.38 26.88
C ARG A 584 -9.64 0.54 25.73
N ARG A 585 -9.49 0.09 24.49
CA ARG A 585 -9.72 0.94 23.32
C ARG A 585 -11.19 0.99 22.92
N LEU A 586 -11.68 2.16 22.54
CA LEU A 586 -13.00 2.30 21.91
C LEU A 586 -12.83 2.20 20.40
N CYS A 587 -13.33 1.11 19.84
CA CYS A 587 -13.02 0.68 18.49
C CYS A 587 -14.18 0.92 17.53
N PRO A 588 -14.00 1.74 16.48
CA PRO A 588 -15.00 1.90 15.43
C PRO A 588 -14.97 0.72 14.48
N CYS A 589 -15.98 -0.14 14.57
CA CYS A 589 -16.11 -1.31 13.72
C CYS A 589 -17.26 -1.12 12.72
N ARG A 590 -17.08 -1.68 11.52
CA ARG A 590 -18.12 -1.80 10.50
C ARG A 590 -18.19 -3.20 9.93
N SER A 591 -19.32 -3.56 9.33
CA SER A 591 -19.41 -4.81 8.58
C SER A 591 -18.46 -4.79 7.38
N HIS A 592 -18.00 -5.98 6.99
CA HIS A 592 -17.42 -6.16 5.66
C HIS A 592 -18.48 -5.71 4.64
N ARG A 593 -18.13 -4.73 3.81
CA ARG A 593 -18.92 -4.43 2.61
C ARG A 593 -18.43 -5.42 1.57
N GLU A 594 -19.35 -6.23 1.04
CA GLU A 594 -19.11 -7.07 -0.14
C GLU A 594 -18.65 -6.21 -1.32
#